data_AF-A0A2G6UE87-F1
#
_entry.id   AF-A0A2G6UE87-F1
#
_cell.length_a   1.000
_cell.length_b   1.000
_cell.length_c   1.000
_cell.angle_alpha   90.00
_cell.angle_beta   90.00
_cell.angle_gamma   90.00
#
_symmetry.space_group_name_H-M   'P 1'
#
loop_
_entity.id
_entity.type
_entity.pdbx_description
1 polymer ?
#
loop_
_entity_poly.entity_id
_entity_poly.type
_entity_poly.pdbx_seq_one_letter_code
_entity_poly.pdbx_strand_id
1 'polypeptide(L)'
;MKKNIALILLFMFNILYTQNQEYQFRFDVKKFRKDWTKSKDNKSFSLQLKIFDPYGSPLVFNIAESSISEHPIPNINVFKGSSIDGTKRVSLTLTKKAISGSYSDQGVEIYFSPVIHKNCFYKVYIPHATGVGQEKDFVP
;
A
#
# COMPACT_ATOMS: atom_id res chain seq x y z
N MET A 1 -46.17 22.32 11.40
CA MET A 1 -44.91 22.48 10.62
C MET A 1 -43.64 22.24 11.45
N LYS A 2 -43.58 21.20 12.32
CA LYS A 2 -42.39 20.91 13.16
C LYS A 2 -41.73 19.54 12.88
N LYS A 3 -42.35 18.70 12.04
CA LYS A 3 -41.89 17.32 11.78
C LYS A 3 -40.87 17.19 10.64
N ASN A 4 -40.65 18.25 9.85
CA ASN A 4 -39.77 18.20 8.67
C ASN A 4 -38.32 18.65 8.95
N ILE A 5 -38.05 19.24 10.12
CA ILE A 5 -36.72 19.76 10.48
C ILE A 5 -35.78 18.63 10.94
N ALA A 6 -36.33 17.58 11.55
CA ALA A 6 -35.55 16.43 12.02
C ALA A 6 -34.92 15.62 10.88
N LEU A 7 -35.56 15.58 9.71
CA LEU A 7 -35.07 14.83 8.55
C LEU A 7 -33.83 15.49 7.92
N ILE A 8 -33.78 16.82 7.90
CA ILE A 8 -32.65 17.58 7.34
C ILE A 8 -31.41 17.46 8.23
N LEU A 9 -31.60 17.40 9.55
CA LEU A 9 -30.49 17.15 10.50
C LEU A 9 -29.89 15.75 10.36
N LEU A 10 -30.68 14.74 9.98
CA LEU A 10 -30.20 13.37 9.79
C LEU A 10 -29.28 13.23 8.55
N PHE A 11 -29.51 14.04 7.51
CA PHE A 11 -28.65 14.04 6.31
C PHE A 11 -27.29 14.73 6.54
N MET A 12 -27.21 15.70 7.44
CA MET A 12 -25.96 16.43 7.71
C MET A 12 -24.92 15.60 8.50
N PHE A 13 -25.35 14.56 9.21
CA PHE A 13 -24.42 13.68 9.95
C PHE A 13 -23.62 12.73 9.05
N ASN A 14 -24.04 12.49 7.81
CA ASN A 14 -23.32 11.61 6.88
C ASN A 14 -22.16 12.33 6.14
N ILE A 15 -22.07 13.66 6.22
CA ILE A 15 -21.06 14.44 5.48
C ILE A 15 -19.73 14.54 6.26
N LEU A 16 -19.68 14.10 7.53
CA LEU A 16 -18.53 14.33 8.42
C LEU A 16 -17.59 13.14 8.62
N TYR A 17 -17.75 12.03 7.88
CA TYR A 17 -16.91 10.84 8.01
C TYR A 17 -16.03 10.57 6.79
N THR A 18 -15.45 11.60 6.19
CA THR A 18 -14.22 11.41 5.39
C THR A 18 -13.03 11.46 6.33
N GLN A 19 -12.94 10.49 7.26
CA GLN A 19 -11.73 10.28 8.04
C GLN A 19 -10.65 9.73 7.10
N ASN A 20 -9.42 10.24 7.22
CA ASN A 20 -8.26 9.70 6.51
C ASN A 20 -8.17 8.20 6.77
N GLN A 21 -8.36 7.41 5.71
CA GLN A 21 -8.26 5.96 5.79
C GLN A 21 -6.79 5.59 5.74
N GLU A 22 -6.18 5.49 6.92
CA GLU A 22 -4.82 5.01 7.12
C GLU A 22 -4.82 3.90 8.18
N TYR A 23 -4.10 2.82 7.92
CA TYR A 23 -3.81 1.79 8.90
C TYR A 23 -2.29 1.59 9.03
N GLN A 24 -1.79 1.52 10.27
CA GLN A 24 -0.37 1.29 10.55
C GLN A 24 -0.12 -0.15 10.99
N PHE A 25 0.93 -0.77 10.44
CA PHE A 25 1.32 -2.15 10.73
C PHE A 25 2.82 -2.30 10.84
N ARG A 26 3.27 -3.41 11.43
CA ARG A 26 4.70 -3.77 11.47
C ARG A 26 5.04 -4.69 10.32
N PHE A 27 6.18 -4.44 9.68
CA PHE A 27 6.70 -5.28 8.60
C PHE A 27 8.21 -5.45 8.71
N ASP A 28 8.66 -6.71 8.66
CA ASP A 28 10.08 -7.05 8.73
C ASP A 28 10.69 -7.18 7.33
N VAL A 29 11.35 -6.09 6.91
CA VAL A 29 12.05 -6.00 5.62
C VAL A 29 13.21 -6.99 5.52
N LYS A 30 13.91 -7.25 6.64
CA LYS A 30 15.06 -8.16 6.65
C LYS A 30 14.59 -9.59 6.41
N LYS A 31 13.51 -9.99 7.07
CA LYS A 31 12.85 -11.28 6.84
C LYS A 31 12.38 -11.39 5.39
N PHE A 32 11.67 -10.40 4.87
CA PHE A 32 11.19 -10.40 3.49
C PHE A 32 12.33 -10.54 2.47
N ARG A 33 13.43 -9.81 2.66
CA ARG A 33 14.62 -9.92 1.80
C ARG A 33 15.23 -11.33 1.84
N LYS A 34 15.30 -11.94 3.03
CA LYS A 34 15.77 -13.33 3.18
C LYS A 34 14.86 -14.32 2.45
N ASP A 35 13.54 -14.14 2.56
CA ASP A 35 12.56 -14.99 1.89
C ASP A 35 12.64 -14.83 0.36
N TRP A 36 12.89 -13.61 -0.15
CA TRP A 36 13.15 -13.36 -1.57
C TRP A 36 14.47 -13.98 -2.06
N THR A 37 15.56 -13.87 -1.31
CA THR A 37 16.81 -14.56 -1.70
C THR A 37 16.59 -16.06 -1.81
N LYS A 38 15.88 -16.67 -0.85
CA LYS A 38 15.52 -18.10 -0.92
C LYS A 38 14.63 -18.44 -2.11
N SER A 39 13.72 -17.54 -2.51
CA SER A 39 12.84 -17.77 -3.65
C SER A 39 13.60 -17.81 -4.99
N LYS A 40 14.78 -17.17 -5.06
CA LYS A 40 15.64 -17.25 -6.25
C LYS A 40 16.27 -18.63 -6.41
N ASP A 41 16.63 -19.25 -5.29
CA ASP A 41 17.33 -20.55 -5.27
C ASP A 41 16.36 -21.73 -5.38
N ASN A 42 15.08 -21.52 -5.07
CA ASN A 42 14.07 -22.57 -5.07
C ASN A 42 12.85 -22.21 -5.95
N LYS A 43 12.79 -22.80 -7.14
CA LYS A 43 11.70 -22.58 -8.11
C LYS A 43 10.29 -22.97 -7.61
N SER A 44 10.17 -23.82 -6.57
CA SER A 44 8.86 -24.17 -6.00
C SER A 44 8.41 -23.18 -4.92
N PHE A 45 9.27 -22.27 -4.48
CA PHE A 45 8.95 -21.32 -3.41
C PHE A 45 8.32 -20.04 -3.99
N SER A 46 7.01 -19.89 -3.83
CA SER A 46 6.29 -18.66 -4.18
C SER A 46 6.56 -17.56 -3.15
N LEU A 47 7.12 -16.42 -3.57
CA LEU A 47 7.28 -15.27 -2.70
C LEU A 47 5.93 -14.60 -2.44
N GLN A 48 5.62 -14.35 -1.17
CA GLN A 48 4.39 -13.69 -0.75
C GLN A 48 4.66 -12.37 -0.04
N LEU A 49 3.88 -11.35 -0.38
CA LEU A 49 3.77 -10.11 0.36
C LEU A 49 2.53 -10.17 1.26
N LYS A 50 2.71 -9.92 2.56
CA LYS A 50 1.62 -9.80 3.54
C LYS A 50 1.55 -8.36 4.04
N ILE A 51 0.47 -7.68 3.72
CA ILE A 51 0.17 -6.31 4.14
C ILE A 51 -1.28 -6.24 4.64
N PHE A 52 -1.81 -5.04 4.82
CA PHE A 52 -3.17 -4.79 5.27
C PHE A 52 -3.86 -3.82 4.31
N ASP A 53 -5.18 -3.78 4.35
CA ASP A 53 -5.95 -2.70 3.76
C ASP A 53 -6.00 -1.46 4.68
N PRO A 54 -6.51 -0.31 4.21
CA PRO A 54 -6.68 0.89 5.03
C PRO A 54 -7.60 0.73 6.24
N TYR A 55 -8.34 -0.37 6.36
CA TYR A 55 -9.23 -0.70 7.46
C TYR A 55 -8.63 -1.73 8.43
N GLY A 56 -7.42 -2.21 8.17
CA GLY A 56 -6.73 -3.20 8.99
C GLY A 56 -7.04 -4.66 8.66
N SER A 57 -7.72 -4.95 7.55
CA SER A 57 -7.93 -6.33 7.08
C SER A 57 -6.66 -6.87 6.42
N PRO A 58 -6.23 -8.11 6.72
CA PRO A 58 -5.01 -8.67 6.14
C PRO A 58 -5.18 -8.98 4.65
N LEU A 59 -4.14 -8.67 3.87
CA LEU A 59 -4.05 -8.95 2.44
C LEU A 59 -2.76 -9.72 2.15
N VAL A 60 -2.88 -10.72 1.28
CA VAL A 60 -1.75 -11.53 0.83
C VAL A 60 -1.67 -11.51 -0.69
N PHE A 61 -0.49 -11.22 -1.21
CA PHE A 61 -0.19 -11.17 -2.63
C PHE A 61 0.88 -12.19 -2.98
N ASN A 62 0.64 -12.95 -4.05
CA ASN A 62 1.69 -13.70 -4.71
C ASN A 62 2.45 -12.74 -5.63
N ILE A 63 3.76 -12.60 -5.41
CA ILE A 63 4.59 -11.62 -6.11
C ILE A 63 5.77 -12.28 -6.81
N ALA A 64 6.21 -11.67 -7.89
CA ALA A 64 7.41 -12.04 -8.63
C ALA A 64 8.25 -10.78 -8.90
N GLU A 65 9.57 -10.96 -8.99
CA GLU A 65 10.48 -9.89 -9.39
C GLU A 65 10.16 -9.47 -10.83
N SER A 66 9.98 -8.17 -11.05
CA SER A 66 9.73 -7.55 -12.35
C SER A 66 10.98 -6.79 -12.75
N SER A 67 11.52 -7.08 -13.93
CA SER A 67 12.59 -6.26 -14.49
C SER A 67 11.99 -4.92 -14.95
N ILE A 68 12.63 -3.81 -14.56
CA ILE A 68 12.24 -2.45 -14.96
C ILE A 68 13.30 -1.78 -15.86
N SER A 69 14.44 -2.45 -16.08
CA SER A 69 15.56 -1.94 -16.86
C SER A 69 16.37 -3.11 -17.40
N GLU A 70 17.02 -2.92 -18.54
CA GLU A 70 17.96 -3.91 -19.11
C GLU A 70 19.12 -4.21 -18.14
N HIS A 71 19.50 -3.20 -17.36
CA HIS A 71 20.57 -3.27 -16.37
C HIS A 71 19.98 -3.21 -14.95
N PRO A 72 20.22 -4.21 -14.08
CA PRO A 72 19.74 -4.18 -12.71
C PRO A 72 20.27 -2.96 -11.94
N ILE A 73 19.38 -2.21 -11.30
CA ILE A 73 19.80 -1.10 -10.44
C ILE A 73 20.24 -1.67 -9.08
N PRO A 74 21.47 -1.40 -8.62
CA PRO A 74 21.96 -1.94 -7.35
C PRO A 74 21.05 -1.56 -6.18
N ASN A 75 20.71 -2.55 -5.35
CA ASN A 75 19.88 -2.40 -4.15
C ASN A 75 18.43 -1.95 -4.38
N ILE A 76 17.94 -1.96 -5.62
CA ILE A 76 16.55 -1.68 -5.97
C ILE A 76 15.98 -2.88 -6.70
N ASN A 77 14.93 -3.48 -6.15
CA ASN A 77 14.23 -4.61 -6.75
C ASN A 77 12.75 -4.28 -6.84
N VAL A 78 12.16 -4.44 -8.01
CA VAL A 78 10.73 -4.20 -8.22
C VAL A 78 10.01 -5.52 -8.28
N PHE A 79 8.82 -5.59 -7.69
CA PHE A 79 7.95 -6.75 -7.73
C PHE A 79 6.58 -6.35 -8.19
N LYS A 80 5.93 -7.27 -8.89
CA LYS A 80 4.51 -7.17 -9.24
C LYS A 80 3.82 -8.46 -8.83
N GLY A 81 2.53 -8.38 -8.56
CA GLY A 81 1.78 -9.55 -8.14
C GLY A 81 0.28 -9.36 -8.15
N SER A 82 -0.40 -10.40 -7.71
CA SER A 82 -1.86 -10.39 -7.56
C SER A 82 -2.23 -10.94 -6.18
N SER A 83 -3.33 -10.47 -5.62
CA SER A 83 -3.89 -11.03 -4.39
C SER A 83 -4.24 -12.51 -4.59
N ILE A 84 -4.34 -13.26 -3.49
CA ILE A 84 -4.74 -14.68 -3.53
C ILE A 84 -6.07 -14.90 -4.25
N ASP A 85 -7.03 -13.98 -4.07
CA ASP A 85 -8.33 -13.99 -4.74
C ASP A 85 -8.29 -13.50 -6.21
N GLY A 86 -7.13 -13.04 -6.69
CA GLY A 86 -6.94 -12.52 -8.05
C GLY A 86 -7.54 -11.14 -8.34
N THR A 87 -8.20 -10.51 -7.38
CA THR A 87 -8.96 -9.25 -7.58
C THR A 87 -8.10 -8.00 -7.54
N LYS A 88 -6.98 -8.02 -6.81
CA LYS A 88 -6.11 -6.87 -6.58
C LYS A 88 -4.75 -7.11 -7.23
N ARG A 89 -4.16 -6.04 -7.76
CA ARG A 89 -2.82 -6.07 -8.37
C ARG A 89 -1.90 -5.19 -7.55
N VAL A 90 -0.71 -5.69 -7.20
CA VAL A 90 0.28 -4.97 -6.40
C VAL A 90 1.53 -4.69 -7.23
N SER A 91 2.14 -3.53 -6.99
CA SER A 91 3.48 -3.17 -7.44
C SER A 91 4.26 -2.65 -6.25
N LEU A 92 5.49 -3.12 -6.05
CA LEU A 92 6.32 -2.67 -4.94
C LEU A 92 7.79 -2.59 -5.31
N THR A 93 8.48 -1.69 -4.62
CA THR A 93 9.93 -1.52 -4.69
C THR A 93 10.52 -1.91 -3.35
N LEU A 94 11.48 -2.83 -3.37
CA LEU A 94 12.33 -3.19 -2.25
C LEU A 94 13.66 -2.46 -2.40
N THR A 95 13.99 -1.64 -1.41
CA THR A 95 15.34 -1.05 -1.24
C THR A 95 16.12 -1.79 -0.16
N LYS A 96 17.37 -1.40 0.10
CA LYS A 96 18.15 -1.93 1.23
C LYS A 96 17.45 -1.74 2.58
N LYS A 97 16.68 -0.66 2.75
CA LYS A 97 16.13 -0.25 4.06
C LYS A 97 14.63 -0.50 4.21
N ALA A 98 13.87 -0.41 3.12
CA ALA A 98 12.41 -0.40 3.18
C ALA A 98 11.77 -1.01 1.93
N ILE A 99 10.49 -1.35 2.06
CA ILE A 99 9.60 -1.55 0.92
C ILE A 99 8.71 -0.32 0.73
N SER A 100 8.22 -0.09 -0.47
CA SER A 100 7.14 0.86 -0.73
C SER A 100 6.42 0.46 -1.99
N GLY A 101 5.14 0.76 -2.11
CA GLY A 101 4.40 0.37 -3.29
C GLY A 101 2.96 0.77 -3.22
N SER A 102 2.18 0.18 -4.09
CA SER A 102 0.76 0.39 -4.18
C SER A 102 0.06 -0.87 -4.69
N TYR A 103 -1.23 -0.95 -4.43
CA TYR A 103 -2.10 -1.93 -5.05
C TYR A 103 -3.42 -1.27 -5.45
N SER A 104 -4.01 -1.81 -6.52
CA SER A 104 -5.32 -1.37 -6.99
C SER A 104 -6.42 -2.26 -6.40
N ASP A 105 -7.46 -1.64 -5.85
CA ASP A 105 -8.68 -2.28 -5.39
C ASP A 105 -9.88 -1.55 -5.97
N GLN A 106 -10.65 -2.24 -6.84
CA GLN A 106 -11.83 -1.67 -7.51
C GLN A 106 -11.58 -0.31 -8.19
N GLY A 107 -10.38 -0.10 -8.75
CA GLY A 107 -10.00 1.14 -9.42
C GLY A 107 -9.47 2.24 -8.50
N VAL A 108 -9.44 2.00 -7.18
CA VAL A 108 -8.78 2.88 -6.21
C VAL A 108 -7.36 2.41 -5.99
N GLU A 109 -6.40 3.32 -6.13
CA GLU A 109 -5.00 3.03 -5.85
C GLU A 109 -4.70 3.27 -4.37
N ILE A 110 -4.24 2.23 -3.69
CA ILE A 110 -3.93 2.23 -2.27
C ILE A 110 -2.42 2.07 -2.12
N TYR A 111 -1.79 2.91 -1.31
CA TYR A 111 -0.34 2.99 -1.19
C TYR A 111 0.11 2.44 0.15
N PHE A 112 1.32 1.87 0.19
CA PHE A 112 1.99 1.53 1.43
C PHE A 112 3.44 2.00 1.43
N SER A 113 3.88 2.53 2.55
CA SER A 113 5.21 3.12 2.72
C SER A 113 5.65 3.10 4.19
N PRO A 114 6.96 3.20 4.46
CA PRO A 114 7.44 3.26 5.83
C PRO A 114 6.93 4.52 6.55
N VAL A 115 6.64 4.39 7.84
CA VAL A 115 6.32 5.53 8.70
C VAL A 115 7.63 6.23 9.08
N ILE A 116 7.67 7.55 8.86
CA ILE A 116 8.86 8.37 9.14
C ILE A 116 9.22 8.24 10.62
N HIS A 117 10.51 8.08 10.91
CA HIS A 117 11.06 7.93 12.27
C HIS A 117 10.57 6.72 13.08
N LYS A 118 9.85 5.75 12.46
CA LYS A 118 9.45 4.51 13.13
C LYS A 118 10.01 3.29 12.41
N ASN A 119 10.99 2.62 13.04
CA ASN A 119 11.62 1.44 12.47
C ASN A 119 10.65 0.27 12.32
N CYS A 120 10.63 -0.34 11.13
CA CYS A 120 9.75 -1.47 10.79
C CYS A 120 8.25 -1.18 10.89
N PHE A 121 7.84 0.09 10.98
CA PHE A 121 6.44 0.49 10.91
C PHE A 121 6.13 1.01 9.51
N TYR A 122 4.97 0.60 9.03
CA TYR A 122 4.44 0.91 7.72
C TYR A 122 3.03 1.43 7.88
N LYS A 123 2.62 2.22 6.90
CA LYS A 123 1.24 2.64 6.75
C LYS A 123 0.72 2.17 5.41
N VAL A 124 -0.58 1.87 5.37
CA VAL A 124 -1.36 1.72 4.14
C VAL A 124 -2.42 2.81 4.12
N TYR A 125 -2.57 3.51 2.99
CA TYR A 125 -3.43 4.69 2.90
C TYR A 125 -3.92 4.93 1.47
N ILE A 126 -5.06 5.59 1.35
CA ILE A 126 -5.56 6.15 0.08
C ILE A 126 -5.05 7.60 -0.02
N PRO A 127 -4.35 7.99 -1.09
CA PRO A 127 -3.87 9.36 -1.24
C PRO A 127 -5.06 10.28 -1.44
N HIS A 128 -5.00 11.48 -0.85
CA HIS A 128 -5.95 12.52 -1.18
C HIS A 128 -5.76 12.92 -2.65
N ALA A 129 -6.87 13.13 -3.36
CA ALA A 129 -6.85 13.94 -4.57
C ALA A 129 -6.35 15.33 -4.18
N THR A 130 -5.07 15.61 -4.41
CA THR A 130 -4.59 16.99 -4.41
C THR A 130 -5.37 17.72 -5.48
N GLY A 131 -6.01 18.84 -5.12
CA GLY A 131 -6.67 19.71 -6.09
C GLY A 131 -5.73 19.94 -7.28
N VAL A 132 -6.30 19.87 -8.50
CA VAL A 132 -5.57 20.08 -9.75
C VAL A 132 -4.75 21.38 -9.63
N GLY A 133 -3.41 21.30 -9.70
CA GLY A 133 -2.53 22.47 -9.73
C GLY A 133 -1.64 22.74 -8.50
N GLN A 134 -1.58 21.88 -7.49
CA GLN A 134 -0.56 22.01 -6.44
C GLN A 134 0.64 21.11 -6.70
N GLU A 135 1.73 21.69 -7.22
CA GLU A 135 3.05 21.09 -7.13
C GLU A 135 3.43 20.94 -5.65
N LYS A 136 3.88 19.75 -5.26
CA LYS A 136 4.60 19.59 -4.01
C LYS A 136 6.01 20.11 -4.23
N ASP A 137 6.22 21.40 -4.03
CA ASP A 137 7.55 21.92 -3.78
C ASP A 137 8.05 21.32 -2.47
N PHE A 138 8.77 20.22 -2.59
CA PHE A 138 9.50 19.60 -1.50
C PHE A 138 10.88 20.28 -1.46
N VAL A 139 11.00 21.34 -0.67
CA VAL A 139 12.30 21.95 -0.37
C VAL A 139 12.95 21.11 0.75
N PRO A 140 14.18 20.58 0.56
CA PRO A 140 14.86 19.72 1.54
C PRO A 140 15.21 20.42 2.86
#